data_AF-A0A524INN5-F1
#
_entry.id   AF-A0A524INN5-F1
#
_cell.length_a   1.000
_cell.length_b   1.000
_cell.length_c   1.000
_cell.angle_alpha   90.00
_cell.angle_beta   90.00
_cell.angle_gamma   90.00
#
_symmetry.space_group_name_H-M   'P 1'
#
loop_
_entity.id
_entity.type
_entity.pdbx_description
1 polymer ?
#
loop_
_entity_poly.entity_id
_entity_poly.type
_entity_poly.pdbx_seq_one_letter_code
_entity_poly.pdbx_strand_id
1 'polypeptide(L)'
;CDLCEAACPSRVIRVVSSEVPGEPTKRYSKEYYMDMTRCLFCGLCVEACPVDALGMTQEYEWAVYDKRQLHLNKQQLLAIGDRNFPVREKRLEFQHPNVAYFNVGFKELPQKEA
;
A
#
# COMPACT_ATOMS: atom_id res chain seq x y z
N CYS A 1 -5.70 -8.63 0.36
CA CYS A 1 -7.08 -8.48 -0.15
C CYS A 1 -7.07 -8.37 -1.66
N ASP A 2 -5.95 -7.92 -2.24
CA ASP A 2 -5.63 -8.10 -3.67
C ASP A 2 -6.51 -7.23 -4.59
N LEU A 3 -7.28 -6.31 -3.99
CA LEU A 3 -8.05 -5.28 -4.68
C LEU A 3 -7.17 -4.36 -5.53
N CYS A 4 -5.96 -4.02 -5.06
CA CYS A 4 -5.03 -3.18 -5.82
C CYS A 4 -4.53 -3.86 -7.10
N GLU A 5 -4.35 -5.19 -7.08
CA GLU A 5 -4.01 -5.97 -8.27
C GLU A 5 -5.18 -6.01 -9.25
N ALA A 6 -6.41 -6.21 -8.75
CA ALA A 6 -7.62 -6.23 -9.58
C ALA A 6 -7.96 -4.85 -10.18
N ALA A 7 -7.75 -3.77 -9.41
CA ALA A 7 -8.02 -2.40 -9.84
C ALA A 7 -6.99 -1.86 -10.84
N CYS A 8 -5.81 -2.48 -10.95
CA CYS A 8 -4.75 -1.97 -11.81
C CYS A 8 -5.06 -2.20 -13.31
N PRO A 9 -5.26 -1.15 -14.12
CA PRO A 9 -5.60 -1.31 -15.54
C PRO A 9 -4.45 -1.95 -16.34
N SER A 10 -3.20 -1.61 -16.01
CA SER A 10 -2.00 -2.13 -16.68
C SER A 10 -1.47 -3.43 -16.08
N ARG A 11 -2.13 -3.98 -15.05
CA ARG A 11 -1.74 -5.22 -14.35
C ARG A 11 -0.25 -5.27 -13.98
N VAL A 12 0.23 -4.22 -13.33
CA VAL A 12 1.64 -4.08 -12.92
C VAL A 12 1.91 -4.56 -11.50
N ILE A 13 0.85 -4.75 -10.71
CA ILE A 13 0.90 -5.17 -9.32
C ILE A 13 0.64 -6.67 -9.26
N ARG A 14 1.43 -7.39 -8.46
CA ARG A 14 1.18 -8.79 -8.11
C ARG A 14 1.26 -8.97 -6.60
N VAL A 15 0.23 -9.55 -6.02
CA VAL A 15 0.15 -9.81 -4.57
C VAL A 15 0.06 -11.31 -4.31
N VAL A 16 0.90 -11.82 -3.41
CA VAL A 16 0.78 -13.18 -2.86
C VAL A 16 0.41 -13.02 -1.40
N SER A 17 -0.81 -13.45 -1.03
CA SER A 17 -1.31 -13.36 0.34
C SER A 17 -1.05 -14.64 1.14
N SER A 18 -0.80 -14.50 2.43
CA SER A 18 -0.65 -15.61 3.37
C SER A 18 -1.27 -15.28 4.73
N GLU A 19 -1.51 -16.31 5.52
CA GLU A 19 -2.08 -16.20 6.87
C GLU A 19 -0.97 -16.17 7.92
N VAL A 20 -1.21 -15.45 9.02
CA VAL A 20 -0.27 -15.42 10.15
C VAL A 20 -0.39 -16.73 10.93
N PRO A 21 0.70 -17.49 11.13
CA PRO A 21 0.65 -18.69 11.98
C PRO A 21 0.16 -18.35 13.38
N GLY A 22 -0.86 -19.07 13.86
CA GLY A 22 -1.47 -18.86 15.18
C GLY A 22 -2.60 -17.83 15.22
N GLU A 23 -2.80 -17.03 14.17
CA GLU A 23 -3.90 -16.07 14.06
C GLU A 23 -4.54 -16.13 12.65
N PRO A 24 -5.38 -17.15 12.36
CA PRO A 24 -5.92 -17.36 11.01
C PRO A 24 -6.78 -16.19 10.48
N THR A 25 -7.33 -15.38 11.39
CA THR A 25 -8.11 -14.18 11.02
C THR A 25 -7.23 -13.08 10.40
N LYS A 26 -5.94 -13.03 10.72
CA LYS A 26 -5.03 -12.00 10.19
C LYS A 26 -4.32 -12.49 8.93
N ARG A 27 -4.47 -11.72 7.86
CA ARG A 27 -3.84 -11.97 6.56
C ARG A 27 -2.84 -10.86 6.25
N TYR A 28 -1.73 -11.22 5.61
CA TYR A 28 -0.71 -10.27 5.16
C TYR A 28 -0.26 -10.59 3.74
N SER A 29 0.32 -9.60 3.05
CA SER A 29 1.00 -9.84 1.78
C SER A 29 2.34 -10.51 2.07
N LYS A 30 2.51 -11.77 1.67
CA LYS A 30 3.81 -12.44 1.73
C LYS A 30 4.77 -11.77 0.76
N GLU A 31 4.33 -11.65 -0.49
CA GLU A 31 5.06 -11.01 -1.58
C GLU A 31 4.19 -9.93 -2.20
N TYR A 32 4.84 -8.85 -2.58
CA TYR A 32 4.22 -7.74 -3.27
C TYR A 32 5.23 -7.24 -4.30
N TYR A 33 4.85 -7.29 -5.57
CA TYR A 33 5.68 -6.84 -6.67
C TYR A 33 4.96 -5.74 -7.44
N MET A 34 5.68 -4.69 -7.81
CA MET A 34 5.17 -3.60 -8.62
C MET A 34 6.18 -3.25 -9.71
N ASP A 35 5.72 -3.26 -10.95
CA ASP A 35 6.52 -2.86 -12.10
C ASP A 35 6.30 -1.38 -12.43
N MET A 36 7.24 -0.52 -12.03
CA MET A 36 7.16 0.93 -12.24
C MET A 36 7.36 1.31 -13.71
N THR A 37 7.92 0.43 -14.54
CA THR A 37 8.14 0.70 -15.97
C THR A 37 6.85 0.74 -16.78
N ARG A 38 5.81 0.04 -16.30
CA ARG A 38 4.48 -0.06 -16.94
C ARG A 38 3.39 0.67 -16.15
N CYS A 39 3.73 1.22 -14.99
CA CYS A 39 2.77 1.91 -14.13
C CYS A 39 2.35 3.23 -14.79
N LEU A 40 1.04 3.50 -14.82
CA LEU A 40 0.49 4.74 -15.37
C LEU A 40 0.35 5.86 -14.33
N PHE A 41 0.70 5.59 -13.07
CA PHE A 41 0.55 6.53 -11.95
C PHE A 41 -0.88 7.09 -11.80
N CYS A 42 -1.89 6.28 -12.15
CA CYS A 42 -3.29 6.70 -12.17
C CYS A 42 -3.97 6.79 -10.79
N GLY A 43 -3.33 6.34 -9.71
CA GLY A 43 -3.91 6.40 -8.35
C GLY A 43 -5.01 5.37 -8.02
N LEU A 44 -5.53 4.63 -9.00
CA LEU A 44 -6.63 3.66 -8.79
C LEU A 44 -6.33 2.58 -7.73
N CYS A 45 -5.07 2.15 -7.61
CA CYS A 45 -4.67 1.18 -6.59
C CYS A 45 -4.74 1.73 -5.16
N VAL A 46 -4.57 3.05 -4.98
CA VAL A 46 -4.72 3.74 -3.70
C VAL A 46 -6.19 3.86 -3.35
N GLU A 47 -7.02 4.32 -4.28
CA GLU A 47 -8.47 4.47 -4.08
C GLU A 47 -9.17 3.13 -3.83
N ALA A 48 -8.73 2.07 -4.51
CA ALA A 48 -9.27 0.73 -4.29
C ALA A 48 -8.87 0.12 -2.94
N CYS A 49 -7.94 0.74 -2.19
CA CYS A 49 -7.48 0.19 -0.93
C CYS A 49 -8.43 0.58 0.22
N PRO A 50 -9.14 -0.37 0.85
CA PRO A 50 -10.11 -0.05 1.91
C PRO A 50 -9.46 0.33 3.25
N VAL A 51 -8.14 0.22 3.36
CA VAL A 51 -7.38 0.39 4.62
C VAL A 51 -6.17 1.31 4.44
N ASP A 52 -6.07 2.02 3.31
CA ASP A 52 -4.97 2.92 3.00
C ASP A 52 -3.57 2.28 3.11
N ALA A 53 -3.43 1.02 2.68
CA ALA A 53 -2.14 0.32 2.69
C ALA A 53 -1.16 0.82 1.60
N LEU A 54 -1.68 1.48 0.56
CA LEU A 54 -0.89 2.08 -0.51
C LEU A 54 -1.14 3.59 -0.52
N GLY A 55 -0.10 4.37 -0.79
CA GLY A 55 -0.17 5.81 -0.98
C GLY A 55 0.72 6.24 -2.13
N MET A 56 0.34 7.32 -2.82
CA MET A 56 1.21 7.95 -3.82
C MET A 56 2.09 8.99 -3.16
N THR A 57 3.40 8.79 -3.26
CA THR A 57 4.43 9.74 -2.81
C THR A 57 4.57 10.89 -3.80
N GLN A 58 5.24 11.96 -3.37
CA GLN A 58 5.66 13.06 -4.26
C GLN A 58 7.05 12.85 -4.87
N GLU A 59 7.72 11.73 -4.59
CA GLU A 59 8.98 11.36 -5.23
C GLU A 59 8.78 11.03 -6.72
N TYR A 60 9.35 11.85 -7.61
CA TYR A 60 9.27 11.66 -9.07
C TYR A 60 10.62 11.39 -9.75
N GLU A 61 11.73 11.52 -9.04
CA GLU A 61 13.09 11.39 -9.58
C GLU A 61 13.56 9.93 -9.69
N TRP A 62 12.87 9.14 -10.52
CA TRP A 62 13.11 7.69 -10.69
C TRP A 62 13.91 7.33 -11.95
N ALA A 63 14.64 8.29 -12.52
CA ALA A 63 15.43 8.06 -13.73
C ALA A 63 16.62 7.15 -13.45
N VAL A 64 16.64 5.98 -14.07
CA VAL A 64 17.71 4.98 -13.93
C VAL A 64 18.15 4.45 -15.30
N TYR A 65 19.41 4.01 -15.39
CA TYR A 65 19.96 3.44 -16.63
C TYR A 65 19.48 2.01 -16.90
N ASP A 66 19.23 1.23 -15.86
CA ASP A 66 18.72 -0.15 -15.99
C ASP A 66 17.25 -0.22 -15.53
N LYS A 67 16.38 -0.57 -16.47
CA LYS A 67 14.93 -0.73 -16.23
C LYS A 67 14.62 -1.77 -15.14
N ARG A 68 15.50 -2.75 -14.91
CA ARG A 68 15.27 -3.80 -13.91
C ARG A 68 15.23 -3.23 -12.48
N GLN A 69 15.87 -2.08 -12.26
CA GLN A 69 15.84 -1.38 -10.97
C GLN A 69 14.45 -0.81 -10.65
N LEU A 70 13.58 -0.68 -11.65
CA LEU A 70 12.20 -0.20 -11.51
C LEU A 70 11.19 -1.32 -11.24
N HIS A 71 11.66 -2.56 -11.03
CA HIS A 71 10.83 -3.65 -10.51
C HIS A 71 10.96 -3.67 -8.99
N LEU A 72 9.94 -3.17 -8.30
CA LEU A 72 9.97 -2.97 -6.87
C LEU A 72 9.40 -4.16 -6.12
N ASN A 73 10.15 -4.62 -5.13
CA ASN A 73 9.75 -5.64 -4.17
C ASN A 73 9.05 -5.01 -2.95
N LYS A 74 8.31 -5.83 -2.20
CA LYS A 74 7.62 -5.43 -0.96
C LYS A 74 8.50 -4.61 -0.01
N GLN A 75 9.74 -5.04 0.22
CA GLN A 75 10.66 -4.35 1.13
C GLN A 75 11.03 -2.95 0.63
N GLN A 76 11.26 -2.79 -0.67
CA GLN A 76 11.58 -1.49 -1.26
C GLN A 76 10.39 -0.54 -1.18
N LEU A 77 9.19 -1.03 -1.45
CA LEU A 77 7.95 -0.26 -1.32
C LEU A 77 7.70 0.19 0.12
N LEU A 78 7.94 -0.69 1.10
CA LEU A 78 7.86 -0.33 2.51
C LEU A 78 8.90 0.73 2.89
N ALA A 79 10.14 0.62 2.40
CA ALA A 79 11.19 1.60 2.67
C ALA A 79 10.90 2.98 2.03
N ILE A 80 10.25 3.02 0.85
CA ILE A 80 9.76 4.26 0.25
C ILE A 80 8.63 4.84 1.09
N GLY A 81 7.68 4.01 1.52
CA GLY A 81 6.56 4.41 2.37
C GLY A 81 7.03 4.98 3.71
N ASP A 82 7.95 4.30 4.39
CA ASP A 82 8.46 4.74 5.70
C ASP A 82 9.24 6.08 5.61
N ARG A 83 9.89 6.36 4.48
CA ARG A 83 10.57 7.65 4.24
C ARG A 83 9.61 8.80 3.95
N ASN A 84 8.55 8.54 3.17
CA ASN A 84 7.63 9.59 2.71
C ASN A 84 6.41 9.79 3.63
N PHE A 85 6.01 8.77 4.37
CA PHE A 85 4.86 8.77 5.26
C PHE A 85 5.31 8.32 6.67
N PRO A 86 5.97 9.21 7.44
CA PRO A 86 6.47 8.87 8.77
C PRO A 86 5.33 8.56 9.75
N VAL A 87 4.15 9.13 9.54
CA VAL A 87 2.93 8.83 10.30
C VAL A 87 1.93 8.17 9.36
N ARG A 88 1.49 6.95 9.70
CA ARG A 88 0.48 6.20 8.95
C ARG A 88 -0.93 6.60 9.38
N GLU A 89 -1.35 7.81 9.01
CA GLU A 89 -2.73 8.25 9.23
C GLU A 89 -3.65 7.71 8.14
N LYS A 90 -4.82 7.19 8.53
CA LYS A 90 -5.87 6.82 7.56
C LYS A 90 -6.46 8.08 6.96
N ARG A 91 -6.75 8.06 5.65
CA ARG A 91 -7.53 9.10 5.02
C ARG A 91 -8.98 8.95 5.48
N LEU A 92 -9.43 9.83 6.37
CA LEU A 92 -10.78 9.80 6.96
C LEU A 92 -11.91 10.14 5.97
N GLU A 93 -11.58 10.37 4.70
CA GLU A 93 -12.52 10.85 3.70
C GLU A 93 -13.16 9.65 2.99
N PHE A 94 -14.49 9.55 3.08
CA PHE A 94 -15.36 8.61 2.36
C PHE A 94 -15.65 7.25 2.99
N GLN A 95 -16.00 7.22 4.28
CA GLN A 95 -16.85 6.12 4.75
C GLN A 95 -18.14 6.67 5.36
N HIS A 96 -19.26 6.23 4.78
CA HIS A 96 -20.65 6.42 5.20
C HIS A 96 -20.78 6.59 6.74
N PRO A 97 -21.73 7.38 7.26
CA PRO A 97 -21.89 7.67 8.70
C PRO A 97 -21.90 6.45 9.65
N ASN A 98 -22.09 5.23 9.13
CA ASN A 98 -22.09 3.98 9.90
C ASN A 98 -20.70 3.32 10.03
N VAL A 99 -19.68 3.78 9.30
CA VAL A 99 -18.30 3.25 9.39
C VAL A 99 -17.42 4.10 10.32
N ALA A 100 -17.89 5.30 10.69
CA ALA A 100 -17.29 6.12 11.73
C ALA A 100 -17.07 5.35 13.05
N TYR A 101 -17.93 4.36 13.34
CA TYR A 101 -17.82 3.51 14.54
C TYR A 101 -16.53 2.67 14.60
N PHE A 102 -15.96 2.25 13.46
CA PHE A 102 -14.71 1.48 13.43
C PHE A 102 -13.47 2.35 13.72
N ASN A 103 -13.54 3.66 13.46
CA ASN A 103 -12.40 4.57 13.58
C ASN A 103 -12.34 5.30 14.94
N VAL A 104 -13.34 5.16 15.82
CA VAL A 104 -13.27 5.70 17.20
C VAL A 104 -12.35 4.87 18.11
N GLY A 105 -12.02 3.62 17.72
CA GLY A 105 -11.27 2.68 18.56
C GLY A 105 -9.75 2.84 18.60
N PHE A 106 -9.14 3.64 17.72
CA PHE A 106 -7.67 3.81 17.65
C PHE A 106 -7.31 5.29 17.57
N LYS A 107 -7.51 6.03 18.67
CA LYS A 107 -7.09 7.44 18.78
C LYS A 107 -5.58 7.63 18.99
N GLU A 108 -4.84 6.57 19.29
CA GLU A 108 -3.40 6.61 19.49
C GLU A 108 -2.76 5.54 18.60
N LEU A 109 -2.40 5.92 17.38
CA LEU A 109 -1.59 5.09 16.50
C LEU A 109 -0.15 5.12 17.04
N PRO A 110 0.47 3.97 17.39
CA PRO A 110 1.84 3.98 17.86
C PRO A 110 2.77 4.47 16.75
N GLN A 111 3.57 5.49 17.07
CA GLN A 111 4.66 5.89 16.20
C GLN A 111 5.61 4.70 16.03
N LYS A 112 6.00 4.39 14.80
CA LYS A 112 6.96 3.32 14.52
C LYS A 112 8.30 3.77 15.10
N GLU A 113 8.71 3.16 16.21
CA GLU A 113 10.02 3.41 16.81
C GLU A 113 11.13 3.07 15.80
N ALA A 114 12.13 3.94 15.73
CA ALA A 114 13.20 3.98 14.73
C ALA A 114 14.21 2.83 14.86
#